data_AF-A0A7C1TLI8-F1
#
_entry.id   AF-A0A7C1TLI8-F1
#
_cell.length_a   1.000
_cell.length_b   1.000
_cell.length_c   1.000
_cell.angle_alpha   90.00
_cell.angle_beta   90.00
_cell.angle_gamma   90.00
#
_symmetry.space_group_name_H-M   'P 1'
#
loop_
_entity.id
_entity.type
_entity.pdbx_description
1 polymer ?
#
loop_
_entity_poly.entity_id
_entity_poly.type
_entity_poly.pdbx_seq_one_letter_code
_entity_poly.pdbx_strand_id
1 'polypeptide(L)'
;AHLMNPRDLVPESNMPGFPWLAENVIDASLTPKKLEAMRTLGVPYSQADIDGASAAVEGRTEMDALIAYLQVLGTAIKTRR
;
A
#
# COMPACT_ATOMS: atom_id res chain seq x y z
N ALA A 1 -11.45 8.07 5.84
CA ALA A 1 -12.70 8.03 6.62
C ALA A 1 -12.66 7.00 7.77
N HIS A 2 -12.15 5.76 7.62
CA HIS A 2 -11.94 4.87 8.78
C HIS A 2 -10.54 5.04 9.42
N LEU A 3 -9.47 5.02 8.62
CA LEU A 3 -8.09 5.10 9.11
C LEU A 3 -7.74 6.40 9.82
N MET A 4 -8.46 7.50 9.56
CA MET A 4 -8.26 8.77 10.28
C MET A 4 -8.75 8.67 11.73
N ASN A 5 -9.97 8.15 11.91
CA ASN A 5 -10.58 7.88 13.20
C ASN A 5 -11.62 6.76 13.05
N PRO A 6 -11.32 5.52 13.47
CA PRO A 6 -12.22 4.39 13.32
C PRO A 6 -13.57 4.58 14.03
N ARG A 7 -13.58 5.33 15.15
CA ARG A 7 -14.80 5.56 15.95
C ARG A 7 -15.85 6.41 15.24
N ASP A 8 -15.49 7.16 14.21
CA ASP A 8 -16.45 7.99 13.46
C ASP A 8 -17.38 7.13 12.58
N LEU A 9 -16.95 5.92 12.20
CA LEU A 9 -17.74 4.99 11.39
C LEU A 9 -18.20 3.76 12.18
N VAL A 10 -17.40 3.34 13.16
CA VAL A 10 -17.68 2.19 14.03
C VAL A 10 -17.41 2.61 15.47
N PRO A 11 -18.41 3.13 16.20
CA PRO A 11 -18.22 3.75 17.52
C PRO A 11 -17.50 2.87 18.55
N GLU A 12 -17.78 1.56 18.54
CA GLU A 12 -17.18 0.55 19.40
C GLU A 12 -15.79 0.06 18.96
N SER A 13 -15.24 0.59 17.86
CA SER A 13 -13.95 0.15 17.34
C SER A 13 -12.82 0.37 18.35
N ASN A 14 -12.07 -0.70 18.62
CA ASN A 14 -10.84 -0.65 19.41
C ASN A 14 -9.60 -0.34 18.55
N MET A 15 -9.74 -0.25 17.24
CA MET A 15 -8.65 0.04 16.32
C MET A 15 -8.09 1.45 16.59
N PRO A 16 -6.76 1.65 16.65
CA PRO A 16 -6.17 2.99 16.74
C PRO A 16 -6.49 3.84 15.50
N GLY A 17 -6.52 5.16 15.67
CA GLY A 17 -6.49 6.08 14.53
C GLY A 17 -5.06 6.22 13.99
N PHE A 18 -4.93 6.34 12.67
CA PHE A 18 -3.67 6.49 11.94
C PHE A 18 -3.67 7.74 11.05
N PRO A 19 -3.99 8.95 11.57
CA PRO A 19 -4.14 10.15 10.74
C PRO A 19 -2.84 10.60 10.06
N TRP A 20 -1.68 10.35 10.66
CA TRP A 20 -0.36 10.70 10.11
C TRP A 20 -0.09 10.09 8.73
N LEU A 21 -0.74 8.97 8.40
CA LEU A 21 -0.59 8.34 7.08
C LEU A 21 -1.03 9.28 5.94
N ALA A 22 -1.95 10.22 6.22
CA ALA A 22 -2.40 11.21 5.23
C ALA A 22 -1.41 12.37 5.04
N GLU A 23 -0.46 12.53 5.96
CA GLU A 23 0.55 13.61 5.95
C GLU A 23 1.90 13.10 5.44
N ASN A 24 2.27 11.87 5.80
CA ASN A 24 3.52 11.26 5.37
C ASN A 24 3.48 10.94 3.87
N VAL A 25 4.50 11.41 3.15
CA VAL A 25 4.72 11.09 1.74
C VAL A 25 5.70 9.92 1.63
N ILE A 26 5.43 9.00 0.72
CA ILE A 26 6.27 7.83 0.47
C ILE A 26 7.65 8.26 -0.05
N ASP A 27 8.72 7.69 0.50
CA ASP A 27 10.04 7.74 -0.11
C ASP A 27 10.09 6.84 -1.35
N ALA A 28 9.85 7.46 -2.51
CA ALA A 28 9.81 6.79 -3.80
C ALA A 28 11.15 6.12 -4.18
N SER A 29 12.28 6.56 -3.61
CA SER A 29 13.61 6.03 -3.93
C SER A 29 13.82 4.58 -3.48
N LEU A 30 13.00 4.10 -2.54
CA LEU A 30 13.11 2.75 -1.98
C LEU A 30 12.30 1.71 -2.75
N THR A 31 11.29 2.11 -3.52
CA THR A 31 10.40 1.16 -4.20
C THR A 31 11.13 0.28 -5.21
N PRO A 32 12.01 0.80 -6.11
CA PRO A 32 12.77 -0.05 -7.03
C PRO A 32 13.61 -1.10 -6.29
N LYS A 33 14.30 -0.69 -5.21
CA LYS A 33 15.14 -1.57 -4.39
C LYS A 33 14.34 -2.71 -3.75
N LYS A 34 13.11 -2.41 -3.28
CA LYS A 34 12.19 -3.41 -2.74
C LYS A 34 11.73 -4.39 -3.82
N LEU A 35 11.41 -3.91 -5.02
CA LEU A 35 11.03 -4.78 -6.14
C LEU A 35 12.19 -5.69 -6.57
N GLU A 36 13.42 -5.19 -6.64
CA GLU A 36 14.63 -5.97 -6.91
C GLU A 36 14.87 -7.07 -5.85
N ALA A 37 14.71 -6.71 -4.57
CA ALA A 37 14.83 -7.68 -3.48
C ALA A 37 13.76 -8.77 -3.59
N MET A 38 12.49 -8.39 -3.84
CA MET A 38 11.40 -9.36 -4.04
C MET A 38 11.61 -10.23 -5.29
N ARG A 39 12.17 -9.66 -6.37
CA ARG A 39 12.58 -10.43 -7.56
C ARG A 39 13.62 -11.48 -7.22
N THR A 40 14.60 -11.13 -6.40
CA THR A 40 15.62 -12.06 -5.89
C THR A 40 15.00 -13.18 -5.05
N LEU A 41 13.90 -12.89 -4.33
CA LEU A 41 13.14 -13.86 -3.54
C LEU A 41 12.13 -14.68 -4.36
N GLY A 42 12.06 -14.49 -5.68
CA GLY A 42 11.22 -15.28 -6.59
C GLY A 42 9.88 -14.63 -6.97
N VAL A 43 9.60 -13.40 -6.56
CA VAL A 43 8.41 -12.66 -7.05
C VAL A 43 8.68 -12.22 -8.49
N PRO A 44 7.80 -12.50 -9.47
CA PRO A 44 8.10 -12.33 -10.89
C PRO A 44 7.96 -10.86 -11.38
N TYR A 45 8.67 -9.92 -10.75
CA TYR A 45 8.75 -8.54 -11.23
C TYR A 45 9.59 -8.43 -12.51
N SER A 46 9.06 -7.74 -13.51
CA SER A 46 9.77 -7.42 -14.74
C SER A 46 10.75 -6.24 -14.53
N GLN A 47 11.67 -6.04 -15.47
CA GLN A 47 12.53 -4.85 -15.44
C GLN A 47 11.72 -3.56 -15.59
N ALA A 48 10.65 -3.58 -16.41
CA ALA A 48 9.77 -2.44 -16.58
C ALA A 48 9.04 -2.06 -15.29
N ASP A 49 8.65 -3.04 -14.45
CA ASP A 49 8.06 -2.76 -13.14
C ASP A 49 9.03 -2.01 -12.23
N ILE A 50 10.31 -2.40 -12.25
CA ILE A 50 11.37 -1.78 -11.43
C ILE A 50 11.68 -0.37 -11.94
N ASP A 51 11.85 -0.20 -13.24
CA ASP A 51 12.17 1.09 -13.87
C ASP A 51 11.05 2.12 -13.65
N GLY A 52 9.79 1.68 -13.65
CA GLY A 52 8.62 2.53 -13.40
C GLY A 52 8.25 2.70 -11.92
N ALA A 53 8.89 1.96 -11.00
CA ALA A 53 8.44 1.84 -9.61
C ALA A 53 8.42 3.16 -8.84
N SER A 54 9.45 4.00 -9.01
CA SER A 54 9.54 5.29 -8.33
C SER A 54 8.42 6.23 -8.77
N ALA A 55 8.23 6.39 -10.09
CA ALA A 55 7.20 7.24 -10.65
C ALA A 55 5.78 6.80 -10.27
N ALA A 56 5.57 5.49 -10.08
CA ALA A 56 4.28 4.95 -9.67
C ALA A 56 3.85 5.39 -8.27
N VAL A 57 4.80 5.69 -7.37
CA VAL A 57 4.52 6.07 -5.97
C VAL A 57 4.90 7.51 -5.63
N GLU A 58 5.50 8.25 -6.56
CA GLU A 58 5.96 9.61 -6.32
C GLU A 58 4.81 10.54 -5.92
N GLY A 59 5.02 11.30 -4.84
CA GLY A 59 4.04 12.23 -4.30
C GLY A 59 2.81 11.59 -3.64
N ARG A 60 2.73 10.26 -3.57
CA ARG A 60 1.65 9.54 -2.87
C ARG A 60 1.86 9.56 -1.37
N THR A 61 0.77 9.64 -0.62
CA THR A 61 0.81 9.53 0.83
C THR A 61 0.88 8.06 1.27
N GLU A 62 1.33 7.80 2.49
CA GLU A 62 1.27 6.46 3.08
C GLU A 62 -0.18 5.93 3.15
N MET A 63 -1.16 6.83 3.34
CA MET A 63 -2.59 6.51 3.32
C MET A 63 -3.02 6.01 1.95
N ASP A 64 -2.61 6.67 0.86
CA ASP A 64 -2.92 6.23 -0.51
C ASP A 64 -2.39 4.82 -0.78
N ALA A 65 -1.14 4.54 -0.39
CA ALA A 65 -0.55 3.22 -0.56
C ALA A 65 -1.25 2.15 0.28
N LEU A 66 -1.60 2.44 1.53
CA LEU A 66 -2.31 1.49 2.39
C LEU A 66 -3.72 1.19 1.84
N ILE A 67 -4.43 2.20 1.36
CA ILE A 67 -5.73 2.02 0.70
C ILE A 67 -5.57 1.14 -0.55
N ALA A 68 -4.59 1.42 -1.41
CA ALA A 68 -4.32 0.62 -2.60
C ALA A 68 -4.04 -0.86 -2.25
N TYR A 69 -3.23 -1.12 -1.22
CA TYR A 69 -2.97 -2.47 -0.73
C TYR A 69 -4.26 -3.17 -0.25
N LEU A 70 -5.05 -2.50 0.59
CA LEU A 70 -6.29 -3.07 1.14
C LEU A 70 -7.31 -3.40 0.04
N GLN A 71 -7.38 -2.61 -1.03
CA GLN A 71 -8.28 -2.87 -2.16
C GLN A 71 -7.90 -4.08 -3.01
N VAL A 72 -6.65 -4.55 -2.94
CA VAL A 72 -6.18 -5.74 -3.69
C VAL A 72 -6.41 -7.03 -2.89
N LEU A 73 -6.49 -6.98 -1.56
CA LEU A 73 -6.61 -8.17 -0.71
C LEU A 73 -7.82 -9.03 -1.08
N GLY A 74 -7.57 -10.30 -1.39
CA GLY A 74 -8.60 -11.29 -1.73
C GLY A 74 -9.09 -11.26 -3.18
N THR A 75 -8.71 -10.28 -3.99
CA THR A 75 -9.20 -10.15 -5.38
C THR A 75 -8.60 -11.19 -6.34
N ALA A 76 -7.41 -11.73 -6.04
CA ALA A 76 -6.74 -12.75 -6.86
C ALA A 76 -7.38 -14.15 -6.75
N ILE A 77 -8.17 -14.42 -5.70
CA ILE A 77 -8.84 -15.71 -5.51
C ILE A 77 -10.13 -15.72 -6.34
N LYS A 78 -10.16 -16.57 -7.38
CA LYS A 78 -11.30 -16.66 -8.31
C LYS A 78 -12.42 -17.58 -7.82
N THR A 79 -12.17 -18.42 -6.82
CA THR A 79 -13.17 -19.32 -6.22
C THR A 79 -13.74 -18.70 -4.94
N ARG A 80 -15.04 -18.37 -4.96
CA ARG A 80 -15.79 -18.16 -3.72
C ARG A 80 -16.04 -19.51 -3.08
N ARG A 81 -15.77 -19.61 -1.77
CA ARG A 81 -16.33 -20.69 -0.95
C ARG A 81 -17.82 -20.51 -0.79
#